data_AF-A0A4Q5KV12-F1
#
_entry.id   AF-A0A4Q5KV12-F1
#
_cell.length_a   1.000
_cell.length_b   1.000
_cell.length_c   1.000
_cell.angle_alpha   90.00
_cell.angle_beta   90.00
_cell.angle_gamma   90.00
#
_symmetry.space_group_name_H-M   'P 1'
#
loop_
_entity.id
_entity.type
_entity.pdbx_description
1 polymer ?
#
loop_
_entity_poly.entity_id
_entity_poly.type
_entity_poly.pdbx_seq_one_letter_code
_entity_poly.pdbx_strand_id
1 'polypeptide(L)'
;ADKKFEELVTARNQADQMIHGTKKQIEEAGDALPADEKTKIETAITALEEVKSGNDKEVIDAKTQELMQAAQKLMEIAQQKAQAQQGAEAGEQPKQEDDVVDAEFEEVKDK
;
A
#
# COMPACT_ATOMS: atom_id res chain seq x y z
N ALA A 1 -29.07 -17.15 6.88
CA ALA A 1 -28.98 -15.73 7.28
C ALA A 1 -27.60 -15.44 7.87
N ASP A 2 -27.04 -16.35 8.67
CA ASP A 2 -25.73 -16.20 9.31
C ASP A 2 -24.55 -16.04 8.36
N LYS A 3 -24.43 -16.88 7.31
CA LYS A 3 -23.31 -16.80 6.35
C LYS A 3 -23.13 -15.42 5.70
N LYS A 4 -24.25 -14.78 5.32
CA LYS A 4 -24.20 -13.44 4.70
C LYS A 4 -23.73 -12.37 5.69
N PHE A 5 -24.08 -12.53 6.96
CA PHE A 5 -23.64 -11.61 8.01
C PHE A 5 -22.16 -11.82 8.34
N GLU A 6 -21.70 -13.08 8.44
CA GLU A 6 -20.28 -13.42 8.57
C GLU A 6 -19.47 -12.84 7.40
N GLU A 7 -19.89 -13.06 6.16
CA GLU A 7 -19.22 -12.53 4.97
C GLU A 7 -19.13 -11.00 4.96
N LEU A 8 -20.19 -10.31 5.41
CA LEU A 8 -20.19 -8.86 5.53
C LEU A 8 -19.22 -8.39 6.62
N VAL A 9 -19.20 -9.06 7.79
CA VAL A 9 -18.26 -8.74 8.87
C VAL A 9 -16.81 -8.98 8.43
N THR A 10 -16.55 -10.07 7.71
CA THR A 10 -15.24 -10.34 7.12
C THR A 10 -14.83 -9.23 6.14
N ALA A 11 -15.72 -8.82 5.25
CA ALA A 11 -15.44 -7.73 4.30
C ALA A 11 -15.13 -6.41 5.02
N ARG A 12 -15.88 -6.08 6.08
CA ARG A 12 -15.61 -4.89 6.93
C ARG A 12 -14.24 -4.95 7.59
N ASN A 13 -13.90 -6.09 8.19
CA ASN A 13 -12.61 -6.28 8.84
C ASN A 13 -11.45 -6.21 7.84
N GLN A 14 -11.63 -6.76 6.63
CA GLN A 14 -10.64 -6.65 5.55
C GLN A 14 -10.47 -5.20 5.09
N ALA A 15 -11.56 -4.46 4.93
CA ALA A 15 -11.53 -3.04 4.61
C ALA A 15 -10.80 -2.24 5.70
N ASP A 16 -11.07 -2.49 6.98
CA ASP A 16 -10.39 -1.85 8.11
C ASP A 16 -8.88 -2.12 8.11
N GLN A 17 -8.49 -3.39 7.92
CA GLN A 17 -7.08 -3.76 7.82
C GLN A 17 -6.40 -3.07 6.64
N MET A 18 -7.06 -3.02 5.49
CA MET A 18 -6.55 -2.35 4.30
C MET A 18 -6.35 -0.86 4.56
N ILE A 19 -7.37 -0.17 5.07
CA ILE A 19 -7.31 1.26 5.40
C ILE A 19 -6.13 1.55 6.33
N HIS A 20 -6.00 0.78 7.41
CA HIS A 20 -4.93 1.01 8.37
C HIS A 20 -3.55 0.76 7.75
N GLY A 21 -3.39 -0.34 7.01
CA GLY A 21 -2.15 -0.67 6.30
C GLY A 21 -1.76 0.40 5.29
N THR A 22 -2.71 0.89 4.49
CA THR A 22 -2.45 1.94 3.50
C THR A 22 -2.11 3.27 4.15
N LYS A 23 -2.83 3.70 5.22
CA LYS A 23 -2.48 4.91 5.98
C LYS A 23 -1.04 4.85 6.48
N LYS A 24 -0.63 3.71 7.04
CA LYS A 24 0.74 3.49 7.49
C LYS A 24 1.76 3.55 6.33
N GLN A 25 1.45 2.94 5.19
CA GLN A 25 2.32 3.00 4.01
C GLN A 25 2.48 4.43 3.47
N ILE A 26 1.44 5.27 3.53
CA ILE A 26 1.54 6.70 3.17
C ILE A 26 2.52 7.42 4.10
N GLU A 27 2.43 7.19 5.41
CA GLU A 27 3.35 7.76 6.39
C GLU A 27 4.80 7.28 6.15
N GLU A 28 4.98 5.98 5.86
CA GLU A 28 6.29 5.39 5.57
C GLU A 28 6.86 5.86 4.23
N ALA A 29 6.03 6.05 3.20
CA ALA A 29 6.44 6.58 1.91
C ALA A 29 6.88 8.04 2.04
N GLY A 30 6.18 8.84 2.86
CA GLY A 30 6.53 10.24 3.12
C GLY A 30 6.65 11.04 1.82
N ASP A 31 7.80 11.70 1.63
CA ASP A 31 8.07 12.53 0.45
C ASP A 31 8.33 11.72 -0.85
N ALA A 32 8.52 10.40 -0.75
CA ALA A 32 8.67 9.55 -1.93
C ALA A 32 7.35 9.32 -2.68
N LEU A 33 6.20 9.61 -2.04
CA LEU A 33 4.90 9.53 -2.67
C LEU A 33 4.50 10.91 -3.24
N PRO A 34 4.21 11.00 -4.55
CA PRO A 34 3.71 12.24 -5.14
C PRO A 34 2.43 12.73 -4.45
N ALA A 35 2.28 14.04 -4.25
CA ALA A 35 1.12 14.62 -3.57
C ALA A 35 -0.20 14.26 -4.26
N ASP A 36 -0.23 14.22 -5.60
CA ASP A 36 -1.42 13.82 -6.37
C ASP A 36 -1.83 12.36 -6.06
N GLU A 37 -0.86 11.45 -5.98
CA GLU A 37 -1.13 10.05 -5.63
C GLU A 37 -1.55 9.91 -4.18
N LYS A 38 -0.90 10.65 -3.26
CA LYS A 38 -1.31 10.71 -1.86
C LYS A 38 -2.77 11.11 -1.71
N THR A 39 -3.19 12.19 -2.37
CA THR A 39 -4.58 12.67 -2.31
C THR A 39 -5.56 11.67 -2.91
N LYS A 40 -5.22 10.98 -4.00
CA LYS A 40 -6.06 9.91 -4.56
C LYS A 40 -6.27 8.77 -3.57
N ILE A 41 -5.20 8.34 -2.90
CA ILE A 41 -5.26 7.23 -1.95
C ILE A 41 -6.03 7.64 -0.69
N GLU A 42 -5.79 8.84 -0.15
CA GLU A 42 -6.56 9.39 0.97
C GLU A 42 -8.05 9.49 0.65
N THR A 43 -8.40 9.91 -0.58
CA THR A 43 -9.79 9.95 -1.04
C THR A 43 -10.40 8.55 -1.10
N ALA A 44 -9.68 7.56 -1.62
CA ALA A 44 -10.13 6.17 -1.67
C ALA A 44 -10.30 5.56 -0.26
N ILE A 45 -9.40 5.90 0.67
CA ILE A 45 -9.50 5.53 2.08
C ILE A 45 -10.78 6.10 2.70
N THR A 46 -11.03 7.40 2.54
CA THR A 46 -12.25 8.03 3.08
C THR A 46 -13.50 7.41 2.49
N ALA A 47 -13.53 7.19 1.18
CA ALA A 47 -14.66 6.53 0.51
C ALA A 47 -14.91 5.11 1.05
N LEU A 48 -13.85 4.33 1.30
CA LEU A 48 -13.97 3.01 1.92
C LEU A 48 -14.44 3.08 3.38
N GLU A 49 -13.96 4.08 4.15
CA GLU A 49 -14.39 4.34 5.53
C GLU A 49 -15.88 4.69 5.64
N GLU A 50 -16.43 5.39 4.66
CA GLU A 50 -17.86 5.72 4.62
C GLU A 50 -18.73 4.50 4.29
N VAL A 51 -18.31 3.67 3.33
CA VAL A 51 -19.12 2.52 2.89
C VAL A 51 -18.97 1.29 3.78
N LYS A 52 -17.83 1.10 4.48
CA LYS A 52 -17.61 -0.07 5.36
C LYS A 52 -18.62 -0.13 6.51
N SER A 53 -19.11 1.01 6.99
CA SER A 53 -20.15 1.05 8.02
C SER A 53 -21.54 0.66 7.50
N GLY A 54 -21.73 0.62 6.17
CA GLY A 54 -22.94 0.19 5.50
C GLY A 54 -23.09 -1.34 5.42
N ASN A 55 -24.24 -1.81 4.92
CA ASN A 55 -24.60 -3.24 4.89
C ASN A 55 -24.45 -3.89 3.51
N ASP A 56 -23.70 -3.24 2.61
CA ASP A 56 -23.56 -3.66 1.22
C ASP A 56 -22.16 -4.20 0.96
N LYS A 57 -22.04 -5.54 0.96
CA LYS A 57 -20.76 -6.22 0.77
C LYS A 57 -20.15 -5.91 -0.60
N GLU A 58 -20.95 -5.83 -1.66
CA GLU A 58 -20.44 -5.61 -3.02
C GLU A 58 -19.79 -4.22 -3.13
N VAL A 59 -20.40 -3.22 -2.48
CA VAL A 59 -19.84 -1.86 -2.42
C VAL A 59 -18.54 -1.82 -1.61
N ILE A 60 -18.49 -2.51 -0.47
CA ILE A 60 -17.27 -2.59 0.36
C ILE A 60 -16.13 -3.26 -0.41
N ASP A 61 -16.42 -4.38 -1.09
CA ASP A 61 -15.43 -5.09 -1.89
C ASP A 61 -14.93 -4.23 -3.05
N ALA A 62 -15.83 -3.55 -3.77
CA ALA A 62 -15.47 -2.66 -4.87
C ALA A 62 -14.56 -1.52 -4.39
N LYS A 63 -14.91 -0.85 -3.28
CA LYS A 63 -14.07 0.21 -2.70
C LYS A 63 -12.75 -0.31 -2.14
N THR A 64 -12.72 -1.54 -1.62
CA THR A 64 -11.47 -2.19 -1.20
C THR A 64 -10.56 -2.45 -2.39
N GLN A 65 -11.11 -2.87 -3.54
CA GLN A 65 -10.34 -3.04 -4.77
C GLN A 65 -9.85 -1.69 -5.33
N GLU A 66 -10.68 -0.64 -5.33
CA GLU A 66 -10.25 0.72 -5.71
C GLU A 66 -9.10 1.22 -4.84
N LEU A 67 -9.18 1.03 -3.52
CA LEU A 67 -8.10 1.38 -2.60
C LEU A 67 -6.83 0.58 -2.90
N MET A 68 -6.95 -0.72 -3.17
CA MET A 68 -5.82 -1.58 -3.51
C MET A 68 -5.13 -1.10 -4.80
N GLN A 69 -5.90 -0.71 -5.82
CA GLN A 69 -5.37 -0.17 -7.08
C GLN A 69 -4.66 1.16 -6.84
N ALA A 70 -5.24 2.07 -6.08
CA ALA A 70 -4.61 3.34 -5.74
C ALA A 70 -3.33 3.13 -4.91
N ALA A 71 -3.32 2.13 -4.02
CA ALA A 71 -2.18 1.78 -3.18
C ALA A 71 -1.09 0.96 -3.91
N GLN A 72 -1.24 0.61 -5.20
CA GLN A 72 -0.19 -0.10 -5.94
C GLN A 72 1.12 0.69 -5.93
N LYS A 73 1.05 2.01 -6.14
CA LYS A 73 2.24 2.87 -6.12
C LYS A 73 2.93 2.91 -4.75
N LEU A 74 2.14 2.88 -3.67
CA LEU A 74 2.67 2.77 -2.30
C LEU A 74 3.39 1.45 -2.08
N MET A 75 2.83 0.34 -2.58
CA MET A 75 3.45 -0.97 -2.45
C MET A 75 4.79 -1.04 -3.18
N GLU A 76 4.90 -0.46 -4.37
CA GLU A 76 6.17 -0.33 -5.10
C GLU A 76 7.22 0.45 -4.29
N ILE A 77 6.84 1.62 -3.75
CA ILE A 77 7.74 2.47 -2.94
C ILE A 77 8.17 1.73 -1.65
N ALA A 78 7.22 1.07 -0.99
CA ALA A 78 7.49 0.30 0.23
C ALA A 78 8.42 -0.89 -0.04
N GLN A 79 8.24 -1.61 -1.16
CA GLN A 79 9.14 -2.69 -1.56
C GLN A 79 10.53 -2.18 -1.90
N GLN A 80 10.66 -1.06 -2.61
CA GLN A 80 11.95 -0.43 -2.89
C GLN A 80 12.67 -0.04 -1.59
N LYS A 81 11.96 0.54 -0.62
CA LYS A 81 12.52 0.84 0.71
C LYS A 81 12.92 -0.43 1.48
N ALA A 82 12.09 -1.46 1.46
CA ALA A 82 12.37 -2.73 2.13
C ALA A 82 13.60 -3.43 1.53
N GLN A 83 13.77 -3.38 0.20
CA GLN A 83 14.93 -3.92 -0.50
C GLN A 83 16.20 -3.10 -0.21
N ALA A 84 16.08 -1.77 -0.11
CA ALA A 84 17.18 -0.90 0.32
C ALA A 84 17.60 -1.14 1.78
N GLN A 85 16.66 -1.48 2.68
CA GLN A 85 16.96 -1.84 4.07
C GLN A 85 17.52 -3.26 4.21
N GLN A 86 17.07 -4.23 3.41
CA GLN A 86 17.64 -5.58 3.39
C GLN A 86 19.06 -5.63 2.79
N GLY A 87 19.46 -4.61 2.01
CA GLY A 87 20.86 -4.41 1.59
C GLY A 87 21.81 -3.97 2.71
N ALA A 88 21.30 -3.57 3.89
CA ALA A 88 22.11 -3.10 5.01
C ALA A 88 22.26 -4.11 6.17
N GLU A 89 21.47 -5.20 6.19
CA GLU A 89 21.55 -6.24 7.23
C GLU A 89 22.06 -7.61 6.73
N ALA A 90 22.30 -7.78 5.42
CA ALA A 90 22.94 -8.97 4.86
C ALA A 90 24.49 -8.85 4.82
N GLY A 91 25.07 -8.44 5.94
CA GLY A 91 26.50 -8.31 6.14
C GLY A 91 27.16 -9.52 6.79
N GLU A 92 26.77 -10.77 6.50
CA GLU A 92 27.52 -11.96 6.95
C GLU A 92 27.30 -13.18 6.01
N GLN A 93 28.07 -13.19 4.90
CA GLN A 93 28.64 -14.34 4.13
C GLN A 93 27.74 -15.35 3.35
N PRO A 94 28.26 -16.03 2.29
CA PRO A 94 28.85 -15.51 1.04
C PRO A 94 28.39 -16.26 -0.26
N LYS A 95 28.60 -15.63 -1.44
CA LYS A 95 28.53 -16.18 -2.83
C LYS A 95 27.13 -16.65 -3.30
N GLN A 96 26.62 -16.19 -4.45
CA GLN A 96 27.25 -16.27 -5.75
C GLN A 96 26.65 -15.22 -6.69
N GLU A 97 27.51 -14.70 -7.58
CA GLU A 97 27.25 -13.69 -8.60
C GLU A 97 26.01 -13.99 -9.45
N ASP A 98 25.10 -13.02 -9.59
CA ASP A 98 24.50 -12.71 -10.88
C ASP A 98 23.98 -11.27 -10.88
N ASP A 99 24.10 -10.68 -12.05
CA ASP A 99 24.00 -9.29 -12.43
C ASP A 99 22.54 -8.81 -12.39
N VAL A 100 22.20 -7.84 -11.52
CA VAL A 100 21.05 -6.96 -11.76
C VAL A 100 21.39 -5.53 -11.33
N VAL A 101 21.85 -4.78 -12.32
CA VAL A 101 21.76 -3.33 -12.36
C VAL A 101 20.31 -2.93 -12.67
N ASP A 102 19.69 -2.15 -11.79
CA ASP A 102 18.54 -1.28 -12.06
C ASP A 102 18.82 -0.01 -11.21
N ALA A 103 19.55 1.00 -11.69
CA ALA A 103 19.02 2.12 -12.48
C ALA A 103 17.56 2.42 -12.08
N GLU A 104 17.21 3.47 -11.33
CA GLU A 104 17.43 4.89 -11.58
C GLU A 104 17.37 5.67 -10.24
N PHE A 105 18.46 6.34 -9.85
CA PHE A 105 18.38 7.51 -8.96
C PHE A 105 19.12 8.64 -9.67
N GLU A 106 18.43 9.26 -10.63
CA GLU A 106 18.91 10.43 -11.35
C GLU A 106 18.77 11.68 -10.47
N GLU A 107 19.92 12.15 -10.04
CA GLU A 107 20.35 13.54 -10.08
C GLU A 107 19.78 14.53 -9.04
N VAL A 108 20.59 14.67 -7.99
CA VAL A 108 20.81 15.89 -7.24
C VAL A 108 20.99 17.08 -8.20
N LYS A 109 20.02 18.00 -8.24
CA LYS A 109 20.24 19.35 -8.78
C LYS A 109 20.19 20.36 -7.65
N ASP A 110 21.32 20.49 -6.98
CA ASP A 110 21.69 21.74 -6.30
C ASP A 110 22.03 22.79 -7.36
N LYS A 111 21.33 23.92 -7.30
CA LYS A 111 21.85 25.23 -7.72
C LYS A 111 21.21 26.34 -6.90
#